data_AF-A0A7V7MYQ6-F1
#
_entry.id   AF-A0A7V7MYQ6-F1
#
_cell.length_a   1.000
_cell.length_b   1.000
_cell.length_c   1.000
_cell.angle_alpha   90.00
_cell.angle_beta   90.00
_cell.angle_gamma   90.00
#
_symmetry.space_group_name_H-M   'P 1'
#
loop_
_entity.id
_entity.type
_entity.pdbx_description
1 polymer ?
#
loop_
_entity_poly.entity_id
_entity_poly.type
_entity_poly.pdbx_seq_one_letter_code
_entity_poly.pdbx_strand_id
1 'polypeptide(L)' 'MKNQTIALAGVYQAATFAHELAQSGAVSRRDCFAGSLESLFVVNPDSTMAVFNHD' A
#
# COMPACT_ATOMS: atom_id res chain seq x y z
N MET A 1 10.14 15.17 -6.15
CA MET A 1 10.71 14.00 -5.44
C MET A 1 9.73 13.40 -4.41
N LYS A 2 9.07 14.20 -3.55
CA LYS A 2 8.14 13.70 -2.51
C LYS A 2 7.10 12.67 -3.02
N ASN A 3 6.40 12.96 -4.12
CA ASN A 3 5.37 12.04 -4.65
C ASN A 3 5.96 10.73 -5.21
N GLN A 4 7.15 10.77 -5.80
CA GLN A 4 7.83 9.58 -6.30
C GLN A 4 8.26 8.67 -5.14
N THR A 5 8.73 9.26 -4.04
CA THR A 5 9.07 8.53 -2.82
C THR A 5 7.85 7.86 -2.20
N ILE A 6 6.70 8.54 -2.17
CA ILE A 6 5.44 7.97 -1.67
C ILE A 6 4.99 6.79 -2.53
N ALA A 7 4.99 6.96 -3.86
CA ALA A 7 4.62 5.87 -4.77
C ALA A 7 5.57 4.66 -4.63
N LEU A 8 6.88 4.91 -4.49
CA LEU A 8 7.86 3.85 -4.28
C LEU A 8 7.65 3.13 -2.93
N ALA A 9 7.29 3.87 -1.87
CA ALA A 9 6.95 3.27 -0.59
C ALA A 9 5.74 2.33 -0.70
N GLY A 10 4.73 2.69 -1.50
CA GLY A 10 3.58 1.82 -1.80
C GLY A 10 3.98 0.52 -2.50
N VAL A 11 4.90 0.59 -3.48
CA VAL A 11 5.45 -0.61 -4.14
C VAL A 11 6.20 -1.50 -3.16
N TYR A 12 7.05 -0.90 -2.33
CA TYR A 12 7.80 -1.63 -1.30
C TYR A 12 6.88 -2.32 -0.30
N GLN A 13 5.85 -1.61 0.16
CA GLN A 13 4.84 -2.14 1.09
C GLN A 13 4.13 -3.36 0.50
N ALA A 14 3.71 -3.31 -0.77
CA ALA A 14 3.11 -4.44 -1.45
C ALA A 14 4.07 -5.65 -1.56
N ALA A 15 5.33 -5.40 -1.90
CA ALA A 15 6.35 -6.45 -1.97
C ALA A 15 6.63 -7.10 -0.60
N THR A 16 6.66 -6.31 0.47
CA THR A 16 6.81 -6.83 1.85
C THR A 16 5.64 -7.72 2.24
N PHE A 17 4.40 -7.34 1.93
CA PHE A 17 3.24 -8.18 2.23
C PHE A 17 3.24 -9.49 1.43
N ALA A 18 3.63 -9.45 0.15
CA ALA A 18 3.79 -10.66 -0.64
C ALA A 18 4.85 -11.59 -0.03
N HIS A 19 5.95 -11.03 0.48
CA HIS A 19 6.99 -11.79 1.18
C HIS A 19 6.49 -12.42 2.49
N GLU A 20 5.80 -11.65 3.34
CA GLU A 20 5.22 -12.14 4.60
C GLU A 20 4.20 -13.26 4.35
N LEU A 21 3.33 -13.09 3.36
CA LEU A 21 2.35 -14.11 2.95
C LEU A 21 3.05 -15.38 2.46
N ALA A 22 4.09 -15.26 1.64
CA ALA A 22 4.82 -16.41 1.13
C ALA A 22 5.56 -17.19 2.23
N GLN A 23 6.08 -16.49 3.25
CA GLN A 23 6.84 -17.13 4.34
C GLN A 23 5.97 -17.69 5.45
N SER A 24 4.93 -16.96 5.85
CA SER A 24 4.15 -17.26 7.06
C SER A 24 2.69 -17.62 6.81
N GLY A 25 2.20 -17.43 5.58
CA GLY A 25 0.78 -17.57 5.24
C GLY A 25 -0.10 -16.45 5.80
N ALA A 26 0.49 -15.44 6.45
CA ALA A 26 -0.21 -14.33 7.07
C ALA A 26 0.55 -13.01 6.86
N VAL A 27 -0.16 -11.90 7.07
CA VAL A 27 0.43 -10.55 7.12
C VAL A 27 0.31 -10.04 8.55
N SER A 28 1.40 -9.50 9.07
CA SER A 28 1.45 -9.02 10.46
C SER A 28 0.66 -7.74 10.65
N ARG A 29 0.66 -6.86 9.65
CA ARG A 29 -0.05 -5.56 9.66
C ARG A 29 -1.28 -5.59 8.77
N ARG A 30 -2.36 -6.18 9.26
CA ARG A 30 -3.60 -6.34 8.51
C ARG A 30 -4.24 -5.01 8.10
N ASP A 31 -4.18 -3.99 8.94
CA ASP A 31 -4.76 -2.66 8.61
C ASP A 31 -4.01 -2.00 7.45
N CYS A 32 -2.67 -2.07 7.46
CA CYS A 32 -1.85 -1.58 6.35
C CYS A 32 -2.05 -2.41 5.07
N PHE A 33 -2.30 -3.71 5.21
CA PHE A 33 -2.64 -4.59 4.09
C PHE A 33 -3.99 -4.23 3.47
N ALA A 34 -5.01 -3.99 4.32
CA ALA A 34 -6.33 -3.52 3.89
C ALA A 34 -6.22 -2.18 3.16
N GLY A 35 -5.52 -1.19 3.73
CA GLY A 35 -5.28 0.10 3.06
C GLY A 35 -4.52 -0.04 1.74
N SER A 36 -3.56 -0.97 1.63
CA SER A 36 -2.92 -1.27 0.33
C SER A 36 -3.88 -1.86 -0.70
N LEU A 37 -4.85 -2.68 -0.28
CA LEU A 37 -5.88 -3.19 -1.19
C LEU A 37 -6.90 -2.10 -1.58
N GLU A 38 -7.30 -1.26 -0.62
CA GLU A 38 -8.20 -0.13 -0.83
C GLU A 38 -7.63 0.88 -1.83
N SER A 39 -6.30 1.06 -1.83
CA SER A 39 -5.62 1.95 -2.78
C SER A 39 -5.88 1.58 -4.26
N LEU A 40 -6.17 0.30 -4.55
CA LEU A 40 -6.49 -0.18 -5.90
C LEU A 40 -7.85 0.31 -6.41
N PHE A 41 -8.74 0.70 -5.50
CA PHE A 41 -10.10 1.15 -5.81
C PHE A 41 -10.24 2.67 -5.83
N VAL A 42 -9.15 3.42 -5.57
CA VAL A 42 -9.15 4.88 -5.66
C VAL A 42 -9.09 5.31 -7.13
N VAL A 43 -10.19 5.88 -7.62
CA VAL A 43 -10.31 6.39 -9.00
C VAL A 43 -10.20 7.90 -9.01
N ASN A 44 -9.41 8.46 -9.93
CA ASN A 44 -9.17 9.90 -10.07
C ASN A 44 -8.73 10.59 -8.76
N PRO A 45 -7.63 10.14 -8.13
CA PRO A 45 -7.14 10.76 -6.90
C PRO A 45 -6.64 12.19 -7.14
N ASP A 46 -6.99 13.10 -6.23
CA ASP A 46 -6.54 14.50 -6.26
C ASP A 46 -5.03 14.65 -6.01
N SER A 47 -4.39 13.64 -5.40
CA SER A 47 -2.94 13.62 -5.15
C SER A 47 -2.39 12.21 -4.94
N THR A 48 -1.07 12.05 -5.07
CA THR A 48 -0.41 10.77 -4.78
C THR A 48 -0.59 10.31 -3.32
N MET A 49 -0.75 11.23 -2.37
CA MET A 49 -1.06 10.84 -0.99
C MET A 49 -2.49 10.35 -0.83
N ALA A 50 -3.45 10.89 -1.60
CA ALA A 50 -4.84 10.48 -1.55
C ALA A 50 -5.05 9.03 -2.01
N VAL A 51 -4.08 8.43 -2.72
CA VAL A 51 -4.08 7.01 -3.09
C VAL A 51 -3.86 6.11 -1.87
N PHE A 52 -3.11 6.56 -0.87
CA PHE A 52 -2.67 5.74 0.26
C PHE A 52 -3.25 6.18 1.61
N ASN A 53 -3.94 7.33 1.66
CA ASN A 53 -4.54 7.86 2.86
C ASN A 53 -6.05 7.55 2.85
N HIS A 54 -6.39 6.42 3.46
CA HIS A 54 -7.76 5.99 3.70
C HIS A 54 -8.10 6.30 5.17
N ASP A 55 -8.77 7.42 5.41
CA ASP A 55 -9.47 7.72 6.69
C ASP A 55 -10.91 7.21 6.59
#